data_AF-A0A2E4QGN1-F1
#
_entry.id   AF-A0A2E4QGN1-F1
#
_cell.length_a   1.000
_cell.length_b   1.000
_cell.length_c   1.000
_cell.angle_alpha   90.00
_cell.angle_beta   90.00
_cell.angle_gamma   90.00
#
_symmetry.space_group_name_H-M   'P 1'
#
loop_
_entity.id
_entity.type
_entity.pdbx_description
1 polymer ?
#
loop_
_entity_poly.entity_id
_entity_poly.type
_entity_poly.pdbx_seq_one_letter_code
_entity_poly.pdbx_strand_id
1 'polypeptide(L)'
;MSEGIGPQPIARWRIIACVALIAQIVILLAIKSALEEESWFVGTLSATVDDGPLMLEGVAANATIDMQNEQDDISVEFFGFFRLSHWQDERDDRAALSEQEVEEYEENMNETFAAPSPSSVKSWTFILINVGIGLSALLIVLIGVDLKKQWSKPLLTTARRFVSLASILNALTVIILILVVLPASWFGTIADNPQDFSRSDDNIAFLAHADFSQESSIGLDGFTLEFEASGYDIGMIRPANRSAVEAEPPLPGSPDAESFISISGEMGTETPKYVSEFVYYWIVLWVIVPFALLIQQRVAIDPRLTSMKVYE
;
A
#
# COMPACT_ATOMS: atom_id res chain seq x y z
N MET A 1 30.44 -35.09 -48.50
CA MET A 1 29.14 -34.71 -47.90
C MET A 1 29.39 -34.50 -46.43
N SER A 2 29.52 -33.24 -46.00
CA SER A 2 29.69 -32.86 -44.60
C SER A 2 28.38 -32.21 -44.18
N GLU A 3 27.62 -32.89 -43.34
CA GLU A 3 26.32 -32.42 -42.86
C GLU A 3 26.50 -31.14 -42.03
N GLY A 4 25.74 -30.12 -42.40
CA GLY A 4 25.77 -28.80 -41.78
C GLY A 4 25.22 -28.83 -40.36
N ILE A 5 26.12 -28.84 -39.38
CA ILE A 5 25.77 -28.45 -38.01
C ILE A 5 25.82 -26.92 -37.94
N GLY A 6 24.73 -26.30 -38.38
CA GLY A 6 24.51 -24.85 -38.33
C GLY A 6 24.21 -24.33 -36.91
N PRO A 7 24.03 -23.00 -36.75
CA PRO A 7 23.98 -22.26 -35.46
C PRO A 7 22.66 -22.45 -34.68
N GLN A 8 22.23 -23.69 -34.47
CA GLN A 8 20.92 -24.01 -33.89
C GLN A 8 20.71 -23.66 -32.41
N PRO A 9 21.67 -23.80 -31.48
CA PRO A 9 21.36 -23.59 -30.05
C PRO A 9 21.08 -22.12 -29.73
N ILE A 10 21.83 -21.18 -30.32
CA ILE A 10 21.68 -19.73 -30.06
C ILE A 10 20.34 -19.20 -30.57
N ALA A 11 19.89 -19.68 -31.73
CA ALA A 11 18.59 -19.29 -32.30
C ALA A 11 17.42 -19.78 -31.43
N ARG A 12 17.48 -21.01 -30.89
CA ARG A 12 16.45 -21.56 -30.01
C ARG A 12 16.26 -20.74 -28.73
N TRP A 13 17.35 -20.34 -28.06
CA TRP A 13 17.27 -19.54 -26.84
C TRP A 13 16.69 -18.14 -27.06
N ARG A 14 16.97 -17.54 -28.22
CA ARG A 14 16.40 -16.24 -28.60
C ARG A 14 14.89 -16.34 -28.84
N ILE A 15 14.41 -17.43 -29.42
CA ILE A 15 12.97 -17.70 -29.57
C ILE A 15 12.31 -17.86 -28.20
N ILE A 16 12.91 -18.65 -27.30
CA ILE A 16 12.40 -18.83 -25.93
C ILE A 16 12.34 -17.48 -25.19
N ALA A 17 13.37 -16.64 -25.33
CA ALA A 17 13.37 -15.31 -24.75
C ALA A 17 12.25 -14.42 -25.31
N CYS A 18 11.99 -14.45 -26.62
CA CYS A 18 10.85 -13.74 -27.21
C CYS A 18 9.51 -14.25 -26.68
N VAL A 19 9.33 -15.56 -26.53
CA VAL A 19 8.10 -16.14 -25.96
C VAL A 19 7.92 -15.70 -24.51
N ALA A 20 8.98 -15.68 -23.70
CA ALA A 20 8.93 -15.19 -22.34
C ALA A 20 8.55 -13.69 -22.28
N LEU A 21 9.11 -12.85 -23.16
CA LEU A 21 8.76 -11.43 -23.25
C LEU A 21 7.31 -11.22 -23.69
N ILE A 22 6.78 -12.05 -24.58
CA ILE A 22 5.37 -12.01 -24.97
C ILE A 22 4.49 -12.37 -23.76
N ALA A 23 4.84 -13.43 -23.00
CA ALA A 23 4.12 -13.78 -21.79
C ALA A 23 4.15 -12.65 -20.75
N GLN A 24 5.31 -11.98 -20.58
CA GLN A 24 5.44 -10.80 -19.73
C GLN A 24 4.49 -9.66 -20.16
N ILE A 25 4.42 -9.36 -21.46
CA ILE A 25 3.48 -8.34 -21.98
C ILE A 25 2.03 -8.73 -21.71
N VAL A 26 1.66 -9.99 -21.97
CA VAL A 26 0.30 -10.49 -21.74
C VAL A 26 -0.08 -10.36 -20.27
N ILE A 27 0.81 -10.71 -19.35
CA ILE A 27 0.55 -10.59 -17.92
C ILE A 27 0.49 -9.13 -17.46
N LEU A 28 1.36 -8.25 -17.99
CA LEU A 28 1.27 -6.82 -17.70
C LEU A 28 -0.02 -6.18 -18.25
N LEU A 29 -0.54 -6.67 -19.37
CA LEU A 29 -1.83 -6.25 -19.89
C LEU A 29 -2.99 -6.80 -19.05
N ALA A 30 -2.91 -8.07 -18.63
CA ALA A 30 -3.92 -8.68 -17.78
C ALA A 30 -4.02 -8.00 -16.41
N ILE A 31 -2.87 -7.75 -15.76
CA ILE A 31 -2.86 -7.02 -14.48
C ILE A 31 -3.33 -5.59 -14.66
N LYS A 32 -2.97 -4.91 -15.76
CA LYS A 32 -3.48 -3.56 -16.05
C LYS A 32 -5.01 -3.56 -16.16
N SER A 33 -5.57 -4.50 -16.91
CA SER A 33 -7.02 -4.65 -17.07
C SER A 33 -7.71 -4.93 -15.74
N ALA A 34 -7.17 -5.85 -14.94
CA ALA A 34 -7.71 -6.16 -13.63
C ALA A 34 -7.65 -4.96 -12.69
N LEU A 35 -6.56 -4.18 -12.72
CA LEU A 35 -6.43 -2.93 -11.96
C LEU A 35 -7.36 -1.80 -12.46
N GLU A 36 -7.86 -1.86 -13.68
CA GLU A 36 -8.85 -0.90 -14.19
C GLU A 36 -10.29 -1.31 -13.81
N GLU A 37 -10.54 -2.61 -13.63
CA GLU A 37 -11.88 -3.17 -13.42
C GLU A 37 -12.16 -3.56 -11.96
N GLU A 38 -11.14 -3.85 -11.15
CA GLU A 38 -11.28 -4.38 -9.79
C GLU A 38 -10.66 -3.46 -8.74
N SER A 39 -11.10 -3.63 -7.48
CA SER A 39 -10.53 -2.99 -6.30
C SER A 39 -9.05 -3.34 -6.15
N TRP A 40 -8.18 -2.36 -5.89
CA TRP A 40 -6.74 -2.61 -5.70
C TRP A 40 -6.43 -3.24 -4.34
N PHE A 41 -7.22 -2.90 -3.32
CA PHE A 41 -7.36 -3.54 -2.02
C PHE A 41 -8.64 -3.04 -1.35
N VAL A 42 -9.07 -3.75 -0.31
CA VAL A 42 -10.17 -3.31 0.56
C VAL A 42 -9.60 -2.95 1.92
N GLY A 43 -9.79 -1.69 2.32
CA GLY A 43 -9.47 -1.22 3.66
C GLY A 43 -10.64 -1.51 4.60
N THR A 44 -10.34 -2.02 5.78
CA THR A 44 -11.32 -2.28 6.84
C THR A 44 -10.84 -1.58 8.10
N LEU A 45 -11.76 -0.91 8.78
CA LEU A 45 -11.56 -0.34 10.10
C LEU A 45 -12.71 -0.83 10.96
N SER A 46 -12.39 -1.56 12.02
CA SER A 46 -13.32 -1.98 13.05
C SER A 46 -12.87 -1.35 14.36
N ALA A 47 -13.74 -0.61 15.03
CA ALA A 47 -13.46 -0.07 16.35
C ALA A 47 -14.58 -0.41 17.33
N THR A 48 -14.20 -0.77 18.54
CA THR A 48 -15.09 -1.15 19.65
C THR A 48 -14.75 -0.37 20.90
N VAL A 49 -15.78 0.05 21.65
CA VAL A 49 -15.56 0.71 22.95
C VAL A 49 -15.47 -0.36 24.03
N ASP A 50 -14.28 -0.48 24.63
CA ASP A 50 -13.95 -1.47 25.65
C ASP A 50 -14.24 -1.01 27.07
N ASP A 51 -14.25 0.31 27.33
CA ASP A 51 -14.64 0.89 28.61
C ASP A 51 -15.21 2.31 28.42
N GLY A 52 -16.10 2.74 29.31
CA GLY A 52 -16.70 4.07 29.32
C GLY A 52 -18.23 4.13 29.17
N PRO A 53 -18.81 5.34 29.00
CA PRO A 53 -20.26 5.55 28.98
C PRO A 53 -20.96 4.87 27.79
N LEU A 54 -20.20 4.48 26.76
CA LEU A 54 -20.66 3.72 25.60
C LEU A 54 -20.53 2.19 25.78
N MET A 55 -19.93 1.73 26.90
CA MET A 55 -19.54 0.35 27.13
C MET A 55 -20.72 -0.55 27.53
N LEU A 56 -21.51 -0.96 26.53
CA LEU A 56 -22.43 -2.10 26.59
C LEU A 56 -22.33 -2.82 25.24
N GLU A 57 -22.33 -4.17 25.25
CA GLU A 57 -22.26 -5.02 24.03
C GLU A 57 -23.01 -4.38 22.85
N GLY A 58 -22.27 -4.03 21.80
CA GLY A 58 -22.84 -3.61 20.52
C GLY A 58 -22.66 -2.15 20.11
N VAL A 59 -21.70 -1.37 20.66
CA VAL A 59 -21.19 -0.16 19.96
C VAL A 59 -19.93 -0.54 19.20
N ALA A 60 -20.06 -0.69 17.89
CA ALA A 60 -18.96 -0.96 16.98
C ALA A 60 -19.14 -0.12 15.72
N ALA A 61 -18.04 0.40 15.19
CA ALA A 61 -18.00 1.10 13.91
C ALA A 61 -17.17 0.29 12.94
N ASN A 62 -17.81 -0.24 11.91
CA ASN A 62 -17.13 -0.91 10.81
C ASN A 62 -17.15 0.02 9.60
N ALA A 63 -15.97 0.49 9.18
CA ALA A 63 -15.80 1.20 7.93
C ALA A 63 -15.08 0.29 6.92
N THR A 64 -15.72 0.02 5.79
CA THR A 64 -15.05 -0.62 4.65
C THR A 64 -14.84 0.40 3.55
N ILE A 65 -13.63 0.45 3.00
CA ILE A 65 -13.24 1.39 1.95
C ILE A 65 -12.68 0.58 0.79
N ASP A 66 -13.40 0.60 -0.33
CA ASP A 66 -12.92 0.05 -1.59
C ASP A 66 -12.24 1.15 -2.40
N MET A 67 -10.99 0.91 -2.77
CA MET A 67 -10.17 1.84 -3.54
C MET A 67 -10.23 1.57 -5.06
N GLN A 68 -11.34 1.08 -5.61
CA GLN A 68 -11.53 0.90 -7.05
C GLN A 68 -11.47 2.23 -7.83
N ASN A 69 -12.12 3.30 -7.36
CA ASN A 69 -12.21 4.62 -8.03
C ASN A 69 -11.61 5.75 -7.17
N GLU A 70 -11.73 7.01 -7.64
CA GLU A 70 -11.41 8.22 -6.85
C GLU A 70 -12.44 8.52 -5.75
N GLN A 71 -13.63 7.94 -5.86
CA GLN A 71 -14.65 7.97 -4.81
C GLN A 71 -14.55 6.67 -4.02
N ASP A 72 -14.10 6.81 -2.79
CA ASP A 72 -14.09 5.76 -1.78
C ASP A 72 -15.54 5.37 -1.49
N ASP A 73 -15.92 4.13 -1.81
CA ASP A 73 -17.20 3.59 -1.37
C ASP A 73 -17.07 3.26 0.12
N ILE A 74 -17.30 4.28 0.95
CA ILE A 74 -17.27 4.16 2.41
C ILE A 74 -18.60 3.56 2.86
N SER A 75 -18.57 2.33 3.35
CA SER A 75 -19.71 1.76 4.08
C SER A 75 -19.40 1.85 5.58
N VAL A 76 -20.21 2.61 6.32
CA VAL A 76 -20.10 2.72 7.78
C VAL A 76 -21.28 2.01 8.42
N GLU A 77 -21.02 0.93 9.13
CA GLU A 77 -22.01 0.23 9.94
C GLU A 77 -21.80 0.56 11.42
N PHE A 78 -22.76 1.28 11.99
CA PHE A 78 -22.81 1.55 13.42
C PHE A 78 -23.72 0.54 14.11
N PHE A 79 -23.14 -0.30 14.95
CA PHE A 79 -23.91 -1.08 15.90
C PHE A 79 -24.25 -0.17 17.10
N GLY A 80 -25.48 -0.24 17.62
CA GLY A 80 -25.84 0.45 18.86
C GLY A 80 -26.23 1.93 18.74
N PHE A 81 -26.74 2.38 17.59
CA PHE A 81 -27.14 3.78 17.29
C PHE A 81 -27.83 4.55 18.43
N PHE A 82 -28.81 3.94 19.13
CA PHE A 82 -29.52 4.59 20.25
C PHE A 82 -28.62 4.97 21.44
N ARG A 83 -27.48 4.30 21.61
CA ARG A 83 -26.51 4.58 22.67
C ARG A 83 -25.53 5.67 22.25
N LEU A 84 -25.13 5.66 20.98
CA LEU A 84 -24.34 6.75 20.41
C LEU A 84 -25.11 8.07 20.50
N SER A 85 -26.41 8.07 20.16
CA SER A 85 -27.26 9.26 20.32
C SER A 85 -27.37 9.70 21.78
N HIS A 86 -27.53 8.76 22.72
CA HIS A 86 -27.59 9.09 24.15
C HIS A 86 -26.27 9.70 24.66
N TRP A 87 -25.12 9.15 24.27
CA TRP A 87 -23.81 9.71 24.63
C TRP A 87 -23.61 11.10 24.02
N GLN A 88 -24.06 11.31 22.78
CA GLN A 88 -24.00 12.61 22.12
C GLN A 88 -24.91 13.63 22.80
N ASP A 89 -26.14 13.25 23.16
CA ASP A 89 -27.06 14.08 23.94
C ASP A 89 -26.44 14.43 25.32
N GLU A 90 -25.80 13.47 25.98
CA GLU A 90 -25.15 13.68 27.28
C GLU A 90 -23.92 14.59 27.19
N ARG A 91 -23.17 14.50 26.10
CA ARG A 91 -22.08 15.42 25.77
C ARG A 91 -22.62 16.84 25.56
N ASP A 92 -23.68 16.99 24.77
CA ASP A 92 -24.29 18.28 24.47
C ASP A 92 -24.92 18.93 25.72
N ASP A 93 -25.59 18.14 26.56
CA ASP A 93 -26.17 18.59 27.84
C ASP A 93 -25.09 19.07 28.83
N ARG A 94 -23.92 18.40 28.85
CA ARG A 94 -22.78 18.75 29.71
C ARG A 94 -21.92 19.88 29.12
N ALA A 95 -21.98 20.10 27.80
CA ALA A 95 -21.19 21.08 27.06
C ALA A 95 -21.80 22.49 27.00
N ALA A 96 -22.87 22.79 27.74
CA ALA A 96 -23.51 24.12 27.72
C ALA A 96 -22.51 25.27 28.00
N LEU A 97 -22.08 25.93 26.91
CA LEU A 97 -21.26 27.14 26.85
C LEU A 97 -21.93 28.13 25.86
N SER A 98 -21.71 29.43 26.06
CA SER A 98 -22.36 30.53 25.32
C SER A 98 -21.97 30.57 23.83
N GLU A 99 -22.89 31.05 22.99
CA GLU A 99 -22.88 31.15 21.50
C GLU A 99 -21.63 31.76 20.80
N GLN A 100 -20.56 32.10 21.52
CA GLN A 100 -19.42 32.87 20.99
C GLN A 100 -18.21 32.00 20.56
N GLU A 101 -18.28 30.67 20.67
CA GLU A 101 -17.18 29.75 20.31
C GLU A 101 -17.48 28.88 19.06
N VAL A 102 -18.58 29.13 18.34
CA VAL A 102 -19.05 28.28 17.22
C VAL A 102 -18.52 28.72 15.84
N GLU A 103 -17.86 29.87 15.73
CA GLU A 103 -17.34 30.40 14.45
C GLU A 103 -15.80 30.39 14.38
N GLU A 104 -15.17 29.23 14.46
CA GLU A 104 -13.84 29.01 13.85
C GLU A 104 -13.61 27.52 13.58
N TYR A 105 -14.39 26.96 12.65
CA TYR A 105 -14.14 25.62 12.12
C TYR A 105 -14.20 25.68 10.60
N GLU A 106 -13.11 26.15 10.01
CA GLU A 106 -12.75 25.82 8.63
C GLU A 106 -11.34 25.22 8.64
N GLU A 107 -11.31 23.92 8.41
CA GLU A 107 -10.24 23.10 7.86
C GLU A 107 -8.90 23.78 7.62
N ASN A 108 -7.92 23.41 8.44
CA ASN A 108 -6.55 23.28 7.97
C ASN A 108 -6.04 21.86 8.25
N MET A 109 -6.72 20.85 7.68
CA MET A 109 -6.23 19.47 7.64
C MET A 109 -5.15 19.32 6.57
N ASN A 110 -4.05 20.05 6.71
CA ASN A 110 -2.89 19.82 5.87
C ASN A 110 -1.64 20.02 6.67
N GLU A 111 -1.31 19.08 7.55
CA GLU A 111 0.07 18.79 7.92
C GLU A 111 0.24 17.46 8.68
N THR A 112 -0.05 16.33 8.02
CA THR A 112 0.38 15.03 8.59
C THR A 112 0.93 14.09 7.53
N PHE A 113 2.22 13.76 7.71
CA PHE A 113 3.11 12.91 6.88
C PHE A 113 3.19 13.25 5.39
N ALA A 114 4.42 13.44 4.88
CA ALA A 114 4.70 13.50 3.44
C ALA A 114 4.57 12.11 2.76
N ALA A 115 3.49 11.38 3.04
CA ALA A 115 3.14 10.16 2.33
C ALA A 115 2.53 10.53 0.97
N PRO A 116 2.90 9.87 -0.12
CA PRO A 116 2.27 10.12 -1.41
C PRO A 116 0.78 9.76 -1.32
N SER A 117 -0.10 10.57 -1.90
CA SER A 117 -1.53 10.24 -1.90
C SER A 117 -1.80 8.91 -2.63
N PRO A 118 -2.80 8.11 -2.22
CA PRO A 118 -3.14 6.86 -2.90
C PRO A 118 -3.40 7.04 -4.41
N SER A 119 -4.03 8.16 -4.80
CA SER A 119 -4.27 8.52 -6.21
C SER A 119 -2.98 8.74 -6.99
N SER A 120 -1.97 9.38 -6.38
CA SER A 120 -0.65 9.55 -6.98
C SER A 120 0.03 8.20 -7.19
N VAL A 121 -0.03 7.32 -6.18
CA VAL A 121 0.58 5.98 -6.24
C VAL A 121 -0.08 5.13 -7.33
N LYS A 122 -1.42 5.13 -7.45
CA LYS A 122 -2.14 4.46 -8.55
C LYS A 122 -1.67 4.96 -9.93
N SER A 123 -1.61 6.27 -10.11
CA SER A 123 -1.17 6.91 -11.36
C SER A 123 0.26 6.50 -11.74
N TRP A 124 1.20 6.59 -10.79
CA TRP A 124 2.58 6.14 -11.00
C TRP A 124 2.67 4.65 -11.33
N THR A 125 1.85 3.82 -10.69
CA THR A 125 1.79 2.38 -10.95
C THR A 125 1.36 2.11 -12.38
N PHE A 126 0.29 2.74 -12.87
CA PHE A 126 -0.14 2.60 -14.27
C PHE A 126 0.91 3.07 -15.27
N ILE A 127 1.59 4.19 -14.99
CA ILE A 127 2.69 4.68 -15.83
C ILE A 127 3.79 3.62 -15.93
N LEU A 128 4.22 3.06 -14.79
CA LEU A 128 5.28 2.05 -14.75
C LEU A 128 4.86 0.73 -15.40
N ILE A 129 3.59 0.33 -15.34
CA ILE A 129 3.09 -0.83 -16.08
C ILE A 129 3.23 -0.59 -17.60
N ASN A 130 2.81 0.58 -18.09
CA ASN A 130 2.97 0.93 -19.51
C ASN A 130 4.45 1.00 -19.93
N VAL A 131 5.33 1.53 -19.08
CA VAL A 131 6.79 1.52 -19.28
C VAL A 131 7.30 0.07 -19.36
N GLY A 132 6.86 -0.82 -18.47
CA GLY A 132 7.22 -2.23 -18.47
C GLY A 132 6.82 -2.96 -19.76
N ILE A 133 5.63 -2.67 -20.29
CA ILE A 133 5.17 -3.17 -21.60
C ILE A 133 6.10 -2.66 -22.70
N GLY A 134 6.41 -1.35 -22.71
CA GLY A 134 7.32 -0.74 -23.67
C GLY A 134 8.73 -1.33 -23.65
N LEU A 135 9.29 -1.57 -22.46
CA LEU A 135 10.60 -2.20 -22.29
C LEU A 135 10.62 -3.64 -22.82
N SER A 136 9.55 -4.40 -22.57
CA SER A 136 9.41 -5.77 -23.07
C SER A 136 9.30 -5.82 -24.59
N ALA A 137 8.51 -4.92 -25.19
CA ALA A 137 8.41 -4.76 -26.64
C ALA A 137 9.74 -4.35 -27.27
N LEU A 138 10.47 -3.42 -26.65
CA LEU A 138 11.80 -3.00 -27.09
C LEU A 138 12.79 -4.17 -27.06
N LEU A 139 12.77 -5.02 -26.02
CA LEU A 139 13.60 -6.22 -25.95
C LEU A 139 13.30 -7.21 -27.08
N ILE A 140 12.02 -7.40 -27.43
CA ILE A 140 11.63 -8.24 -28.58
C ILE A 140 12.24 -7.70 -29.88
N VAL A 141 12.15 -6.38 -30.11
CA VAL A 141 12.73 -5.74 -31.30
C VAL A 141 14.26 -5.93 -31.35
N LEU A 142 14.94 -5.70 -30.22
CA LEU A 142 16.39 -5.86 -30.12
C LEU A 142 16.83 -7.30 -30.40
N ILE A 143 16.10 -8.30 -29.87
CA ILE A 143 16.35 -9.73 -30.15
C ILE A 143 16.07 -10.06 -31.62
N GLY A 144 15.00 -9.50 -32.20
CA GLY A 144 14.65 -9.68 -33.60
C GLY A 144 15.71 -9.16 -34.58
N VAL A 145 16.29 -7.99 -34.30
CA VAL A 145 17.44 -7.45 -35.07
C VAL A 145 18.63 -8.40 -35.00
N ASP A 146 18.89 -8.97 -33.83
CA ASP A 146 19.99 -9.90 -33.58
C ASP A 146 19.82 -11.24 -34.32
N LEU A 147 18.58 -11.73 -34.43
CA LEU A 147 18.22 -12.93 -35.20
C LEU A 147 18.50 -12.74 -36.70
N LYS A 148 18.20 -11.56 -37.25
CA LYS A 148 18.45 -11.25 -38.67
C LYS A 148 19.94 -11.07 -38.99
N LYS A 149 20.72 -10.49 -38.08
CA LYS A 149 22.11 -10.07 -38.37
C LYS A 149 23.16 -11.13 -38.02
N GLN A 150 22.85 -12.16 -37.23
CA GLN A 150 23.72 -13.24 -36.73
C GLN A 150 25.07 -12.83 -36.09
N TRP A 151 25.41 -11.54 -36.07
CA TRP A 151 26.60 -10.94 -35.47
C TRP A 151 26.14 -9.79 -34.57
N SER A 152 26.05 -10.08 -33.27
CA SER A 152 25.70 -9.09 -32.25
C SER A 152 26.88 -8.15 -32.03
N LYS A 153 26.74 -6.88 -32.44
CA LYS A 153 27.72 -5.83 -32.10
C LYS A 153 27.79 -5.67 -30.56
N PRO A 154 28.95 -5.35 -29.99
CA PRO A 154 29.09 -5.19 -28.53
C PRO A 154 28.11 -4.15 -27.97
N LEU A 155 27.87 -3.05 -28.69
CA LEU A 155 26.91 -2.01 -28.31
C LEU A 155 25.47 -2.54 -28.17
N LEU A 156 25.02 -3.38 -29.10
CA LEU A 156 23.67 -3.95 -29.08
C LEU A 156 23.49 -4.93 -27.90
N THR A 157 24.54 -5.68 -27.60
CA THR A 157 24.58 -6.61 -26.47
C THR A 157 24.51 -5.87 -25.13
N THR A 158 25.24 -4.76 -25.03
CA THR A 158 25.21 -3.87 -23.86
C THR A 158 23.84 -3.23 -23.69
N ALA A 159 23.26 -2.66 -24.76
CA ALA A 159 21.93 -2.06 -24.73
C ALA A 159 20.87 -3.06 -24.24
N ARG A 160 20.87 -4.30 -24.74
CA ARG A 160 19.94 -5.35 -24.31
C ARG A 160 20.05 -5.65 -22.81
N ARG A 161 21.27 -5.68 -22.26
CA ARG A 161 21.48 -5.92 -20.82
C ARG A 161 20.91 -4.79 -19.97
N PHE A 162 21.12 -3.54 -20.38
CA PHE A 162 20.53 -2.38 -19.68
C PHE A 162 19.01 -2.37 -19.74
N VAL A 163 18.42 -2.61 -20.92
CA VAL A 163 16.95 -2.67 -21.06
C VAL A 163 16.37 -3.84 -20.26
N SER A 164 17.06 -4.98 -20.22
CA SER A 164 16.66 -6.13 -19.40
C SER A 164 16.71 -5.83 -17.90
N LEU A 165 17.76 -5.15 -17.43
CA LEU A 165 17.87 -4.74 -16.04
C LEU A 165 16.77 -3.72 -15.68
N ALA A 166 16.56 -2.73 -16.56
CA ALA A 166 15.49 -1.75 -16.39
C ALA A 166 14.11 -2.41 -16.32
N SER A 167 13.85 -3.43 -17.14
CA SER A 167 12.60 -4.18 -17.12
C SER A 167 12.38 -4.93 -15.79
N ILE A 168 13.43 -5.57 -15.25
CA ILE A 168 13.37 -6.25 -13.94
C ILE A 168 13.12 -5.25 -12.82
N LEU A 169 13.88 -4.14 -12.80
CA LEU A 169 13.73 -3.11 -11.77
C LEU A 169 12.33 -2.47 -11.83
N ASN A 170 11.85 -2.14 -13.04
CA ASN A 170 10.49 -1.61 -13.24
C ASN A 170 9.44 -2.56 -12.66
N ALA A 171 9.57 -3.85 -12.94
CA ALA A 171 8.70 -4.89 -12.41
C ALA A 171 8.68 -4.93 -10.88
N LEU A 172 9.87 -4.94 -10.25
CA LEU A 172 9.99 -4.92 -8.80
C LEU A 172 9.40 -3.65 -8.19
N THR A 173 9.60 -2.49 -8.82
CA THR A 173 9.01 -1.23 -8.37
C THR A 173 7.48 -1.30 -8.39
N VAL A 174 6.87 -1.83 -9.45
CA VAL A 174 5.40 -1.96 -9.51
C VAL A 174 4.87 -2.87 -8.40
N ILE A 175 5.56 -3.99 -8.09
CA ILE A 175 5.20 -4.87 -6.96
C ILE A 175 5.24 -4.08 -5.64
N ILE A 176 6.33 -3.36 -5.39
CA ILE A 176 6.50 -2.59 -4.16
C ILE A 176 5.43 -1.50 -4.05
N LEU A 177 5.08 -0.86 -5.17
CA LEU A 177 4.02 0.14 -5.18
C LEU A 177 2.68 -0.46 -4.77
N ILE A 178 2.29 -1.60 -5.35
CA ILE A 178 1.00 -2.23 -5.07
C ILE A 178 0.95 -2.84 -3.67
N LEU A 179 1.97 -3.59 -3.25
CA LEU A 179 1.93 -4.38 -2.01
C LEU A 179 2.32 -3.59 -0.75
N VAL A 180 3.06 -2.48 -0.89
CA VAL A 180 3.63 -1.78 0.26
C VAL A 180 3.29 -0.31 0.25
N VAL A 181 3.66 0.42 -0.81
CA VAL A 181 3.52 1.87 -0.83
C VAL A 181 2.05 2.28 -0.88
N LEU A 182 1.22 1.56 -1.62
CA LEU A 182 -0.19 1.86 -1.75
C LEU A 182 -0.95 1.61 -0.42
N PRO A 183 -0.84 0.44 0.25
CA PRO A 183 -1.39 0.26 1.59
C PRO A 183 -0.87 1.31 2.58
N ALA A 184 0.44 1.56 2.60
CA ALA A 184 1.03 2.56 3.50
C ALA A 184 0.52 4.00 3.22
N SER A 185 0.31 4.36 1.95
CA SER A 185 -0.28 5.65 1.59
C SER A 185 -1.71 5.81 2.10
N TRP A 186 -2.48 4.73 2.13
CA TRP A 186 -3.84 4.74 2.64
C TRP A 186 -3.89 4.79 4.17
N PHE A 187 -3.01 4.06 4.86
CA PHE A 187 -2.82 4.25 6.30
C PHE A 187 -2.48 5.70 6.62
N GLY A 188 -1.57 6.32 5.87
CA GLY A 188 -1.25 7.74 6.06
C GLY A 188 -2.42 8.70 5.80
N THR A 189 -3.43 8.30 5.02
CA THR A 189 -4.64 9.14 4.81
C THR A 189 -5.71 8.97 5.88
N ILE A 190 -5.74 7.84 6.60
CA ILE A 190 -6.77 7.56 7.63
C ILE A 190 -6.22 7.71 9.03
N ALA A 191 -4.98 7.27 9.27
CA ALA A 191 -4.28 7.47 10.51
C ALA A 191 -3.70 8.88 10.52
N ASP A 192 -4.53 9.85 10.90
CA ASP A 192 -4.01 11.13 11.37
C ASP A 192 -3.10 10.88 12.60
N ASN A 193 -2.16 11.77 12.89
CA ASN A 193 -1.16 11.51 13.93
C ASN A 193 -1.88 11.32 15.28
N PRO A 194 -1.78 10.13 15.92
CA PRO A 194 -2.49 9.86 17.16
C PRO A 194 -2.17 10.88 18.27
N GLN A 195 -1.00 11.54 18.18
CA GLN A 195 -0.60 12.58 19.11
C GLN A 195 -1.43 13.86 19.01
N ASP A 196 -2.06 14.14 17.87
CA ASP A 196 -2.86 15.35 17.66
C ASP A 196 -4.21 15.28 18.41
N PHE A 197 -4.68 14.08 18.76
CA PHE A 197 -5.81 13.88 19.68
C PHE A 197 -5.50 14.21 21.15
N SER A 198 -4.21 14.37 21.48
CA SER A 198 -3.70 14.51 22.85
C SER A 198 -2.98 15.84 23.12
N ARG A 199 -2.70 16.64 22.09
CA ARG A 199 -1.88 17.85 22.21
C ARG A 199 -2.73 19.07 22.58
N SER A 200 -2.50 19.58 23.79
CA SER A 200 -3.23 20.70 24.38
C SER A 200 -2.87 22.09 23.83
N ASP A 201 -1.81 22.20 23.01
CA ASP A 201 -1.26 23.50 22.61
C ASP A 201 -2.18 24.27 21.63
N ASP A 202 -3.06 23.55 20.91
CA ASP A 202 -3.90 24.14 19.86
C ASP A 202 -5.42 24.10 20.18
N ASN A 203 -5.83 23.84 21.43
CA ASN A 203 -7.26 23.71 21.83
C ASN A 203 -8.03 22.55 21.15
N ILE A 204 -7.34 21.59 20.49
CA ILE A 204 -7.94 20.50 19.70
C ILE A 204 -7.94 19.16 20.47
N ALA A 205 -7.49 19.11 21.74
CA ALA A 205 -7.43 17.86 22.50
C ALA A 205 -8.83 17.34 22.89
N PHE A 206 -9.22 16.20 22.31
CA PHE A 206 -10.49 15.52 22.59
C PHE A 206 -10.39 14.60 23.84
N LEU A 207 -9.22 14.04 24.11
CA LEU A 207 -8.94 13.17 25.26
C LEU A 207 -7.80 13.73 26.13
N ALA A 208 -8.03 13.87 27.43
CA ALA A 208 -6.98 14.12 28.41
C ALA A 208 -6.35 12.82 28.91
N HIS A 209 -5.05 12.87 29.18
CA HIS A 209 -4.25 11.71 29.60
C HIS A 209 -4.38 10.53 28.65
N ALA A 210 -4.37 10.81 27.34
CA ALA A 210 -4.49 9.79 26.32
C ALA A 210 -3.31 8.81 26.36
N ASP A 211 -3.60 7.52 26.46
CA ASP A 211 -2.65 6.44 26.22
C ASP A 211 -2.99 5.79 24.88
N PHE A 212 -1.98 5.53 24.07
CA PHE A 212 -2.14 4.96 22.73
C PHE A 212 -1.11 3.85 22.53
N SER A 213 -1.61 2.64 22.32
CA SER A 213 -0.79 1.48 21.96
C SER A 213 -1.15 1.00 20.56
N GLN A 214 -0.14 0.52 19.83
CA GLN A 214 -0.30 0.00 18.47
C GLN A 214 0.58 -1.21 18.25
N GLU A 215 0.02 -2.23 17.61
CA GLU A 215 0.74 -3.37 17.06
C GLU A 215 0.47 -3.45 15.56
N SER A 216 1.51 -3.72 14.77
CA SER A 216 1.39 -3.80 13.31
C SER A 216 1.97 -5.09 12.77
N SER A 217 1.30 -5.66 11.76
CA SER A 217 1.74 -6.83 11.05
C SER A 217 1.60 -6.64 9.54
N ILE A 218 2.54 -7.22 8.78
CA ILE A 218 2.55 -7.16 7.33
C ILE A 218 2.69 -8.57 6.74
N GLY A 219 1.82 -8.90 5.80
CA GLY A 219 1.78 -10.17 5.09
C GLY A 219 1.53 -9.98 3.59
N LEU A 220 1.46 -11.08 2.85
CA LEU A 220 1.06 -11.06 1.44
C LEU A 220 -0.43 -10.80 1.26
N ASP A 221 -1.22 -11.12 2.29
CA ASP A 221 -2.66 -10.92 2.31
C ASP A 221 -3.02 -9.47 2.71
N GLY A 222 -2.02 -8.67 3.10
CA GLY A 222 -2.15 -7.24 3.39
C GLY A 222 -1.46 -6.83 4.68
N PHE A 223 -1.90 -5.71 5.25
CA PHE A 223 -1.34 -5.12 6.47
C PHE A 223 -2.45 -4.95 7.51
N THR A 224 -2.15 -5.30 8.76
CA THR A 224 -3.07 -5.14 9.89
C THR A 224 -2.41 -4.28 10.96
N LEU A 225 -3.15 -3.33 11.50
CA LEU A 225 -2.80 -2.50 12.64
C LEU A 225 -3.87 -2.66 13.70
N GLU A 226 -3.49 -3.21 14.83
CA GLU A 226 -4.31 -3.23 16.03
C GLU A 226 -3.93 -2.01 16.86
N PHE A 227 -4.93 -1.26 17.33
CA PHE A 227 -4.71 -0.11 18.18
C PHE A 227 -5.61 -0.17 19.41
N GLU A 228 -5.09 0.36 20.51
CA GLU A 228 -5.85 0.62 21.73
C GLU A 228 -5.59 2.07 22.14
N ALA A 229 -6.66 2.83 22.28
CA ALA A 229 -6.64 4.23 22.70
C ALA A 229 -7.50 4.38 23.94
N SER A 230 -6.97 4.99 25.00
CA SER A 230 -7.75 5.27 26.21
C SER A 230 -7.49 6.68 26.71
N GLY A 231 -8.45 7.27 27.42
CA GLY A 231 -8.30 8.61 27.96
C GLY A 231 -9.61 9.16 28.52
N TYR A 232 -9.58 10.39 29.02
CA TYR A 232 -10.76 11.09 29.55
C TYR A 232 -11.31 12.06 28.51
N ASP A 233 -12.55 11.86 28.07
CA ASP A 233 -13.20 12.77 27.13
C ASP A 233 -13.50 14.12 27.79
N ILE A 234 -12.75 15.16 27.40
CA ILE A 234 -12.90 16.52 27.94
C ILE A 234 -14.29 17.11 27.63
N GLY A 235 -14.93 16.68 26.54
CA GLY A 235 -16.29 17.07 26.18
C GLY A 235 -17.34 16.62 27.18
N MET A 236 -17.11 15.49 27.86
CA MET A 236 -17.99 14.94 28.89
C MET A 236 -17.74 15.55 30.29
N ILE A 237 -16.71 16.40 30.42
CA ILE A 237 -16.34 17.08 31.66
C ILE A 237 -16.94 18.48 31.69
N ARG A 238 -17.44 18.87 32.86
CA ARG A 238 -18.03 20.20 33.07
C ARG A 238 -16.97 21.28 32.82
N PRO A 239 -17.31 22.39 32.14
CA PRO A 239 -16.33 23.44 31.80
C PRO A 239 -15.49 23.95 32.97
N ALA A 240 -16.07 24.02 34.17
CA ALA A 240 -15.38 24.47 35.39
C ALA A 240 -14.21 23.55 35.83
N ASN A 241 -14.22 22.27 35.43
CA ASN A 241 -13.28 21.26 35.88
C ASN A 241 -12.31 20.79 34.79
N ARG A 242 -12.48 21.23 33.53
CA ARG A 242 -11.66 20.78 32.38
C ARG A 242 -10.17 21.03 32.60
N SER A 243 -9.77 22.25 32.96
CA SER A 243 -8.37 22.58 33.23
C SER A 243 -7.77 21.82 34.41
N ALA A 244 -8.59 21.32 35.34
CA ALA A 244 -8.13 20.46 36.42
C ALA A 244 -7.85 19.04 35.93
N VAL A 245 -8.72 18.49 35.07
CA VAL A 245 -8.57 17.15 34.49
C VAL A 245 -7.51 17.09 33.39
N GLU A 246 -7.25 18.20 32.70
CA GLU A 246 -6.10 18.31 31.79
C GLU A 246 -4.77 18.26 32.54
N ALA A 247 -4.72 18.79 33.77
CA ALA A 247 -3.51 18.85 34.57
C ALA A 247 -3.26 17.52 35.31
N GLU A 248 -4.29 16.91 35.89
CA GLU A 248 -4.18 15.67 36.66
C GLU A 248 -5.42 14.77 36.46
N PRO A 249 -5.25 13.43 36.45
CA PRO A 249 -6.38 12.51 36.28
C PRO A 249 -7.43 12.70 37.39
N PRO A 250 -8.73 12.59 37.07
CA PRO A 250 -9.79 12.75 38.04
C PRO A 250 -9.74 11.66 39.11
N LEU A 251 -10.19 12.00 40.32
CA LEU A 251 -10.23 11.05 41.43
C LEU A 251 -11.16 9.88 41.10
N PRO A 252 -10.78 8.62 41.37
CA PRO A 252 -11.63 7.46 41.14
C PRO A 252 -12.99 7.61 41.83
N GLY A 253 -14.08 7.44 41.07
CA GLY A 253 -15.46 7.57 41.55
C GLY A 253 -15.98 9.01 41.65
N SER A 254 -15.24 10.00 41.16
CA SER A 254 -15.77 11.34 40.93
C SER A 254 -16.64 11.39 39.66
N PRO A 255 -17.57 12.34 39.52
CA PRO A 255 -18.38 12.48 38.30
C PRO A 255 -17.55 12.70 37.03
N ASP A 256 -16.37 13.33 37.17
CA ASP A 256 -15.46 13.57 36.06
C ASP A 256 -14.65 12.32 35.68
N ALA A 257 -14.60 11.28 36.53
CA ALA A 257 -13.98 10.00 36.18
C ALA A 257 -14.86 9.14 35.25
N GLU A 258 -16.16 9.45 35.14
CA GLU A 258 -17.10 8.78 34.22
C GLU A 258 -16.87 9.16 32.74
N SER A 259 -16.02 10.16 32.47
CA SER A 259 -15.64 10.53 31.10
C SER A 259 -14.55 9.62 30.51
N PHE A 260 -14.03 8.67 31.30
CA PHE A 260 -13.06 7.71 30.79
C PHE A 260 -13.66 6.91 29.63
N ILE A 261 -12.90 6.78 28.56
CA ILE A 261 -13.21 5.97 27.41
C ILE A 261 -11.98 5.16 27.04
N SER A 262 -12.19 3.88 26.72
CA SER A 262 -11.19 3.02 26.10
C SER A 262 -11.77 2.44 24.81
N ILE A 263 -11.01 2.54 23.74
CA ILE A 263 -11.38 2.12 22.39
C ILE A 263 -10.28 1.18 21.91
N SER A 264 -10.64 -0.04 21.55
CA SER A 264 -9.79 -0.91 20.74
C SER A 264 -10.28 -0.91 19.31
N GLY A 265 -9.38 -1.15 18.38
CA GLY A 265 -9.75 -1.34 17.00
C GLY A 265 -8.69 -2.07 16.20
N GLU A 266 -9.14 -2.56 15.06
CA GLU A 266 -8.33 -3.20 14.05
C GLU A 266 -8.53 -2.47 12.74
N MET A 267 -7.42 -2.10 12.11
CA MET A 267 -7.38 -1.50 10.80
C MET A 267 -6.59 -2.41 9.88
N GLY A 268 -7.27 -3.00 8.90
CA GLY A 268 -6.70 -3.97 7.98
C GLY A 268 -6.79 -3.51 6.53
N THR A 269 -5.83 -3.92 5.72
CA THR A 269 -5.96 -3.91 4.26
C THR A 269 -5.97 -5.35 3.79
N GLU A 270 -6.87 -5.68 2.86
CA GLU A 270 -6.91 -6.99 2.22
C GLU A 270 -6.43 -6.91 0.78
N THR A 271 -5.36 -7.64 0.48
CA THR A 271 -4.84 -7.76 -0.89
C THR A 271 -5.75 -8.68 -1.71
N PRO A 272 -6.30 -8.22 -2.83
CA PRO A 272 -7.20 -9.01 -3.65
C PRO A 272 -6.50 -10.26 -4.19
N LYS A 273 -7.27 -11.34 -4.36
CA LYS A 273 -6.76 -12.64 -4.84
C LYS A 273 -6.02 -12.50 -6.17
N TYR A 274 -6.55 -11.71 -7.12
CA TYR A 274 -5.90 -11.53 -8.41
C TYR A 274 -4.48 -10.96 -8.24
N VAL A 275 -4.29 -9.94 -7.39
CA VAL A 275 -2.98 -9.35 -7.09
C VAL A 275 -2.04 -10.41 -6.47
N SER A 276 -2.51 -11.14 -5.46
CA SER A 276 -1.72 -12.17 -4.79
C SER A 276 -1.28 -13.30 -5.75
N GLU A 277 -2.16 -13.73 -6.67
CA GLU A 277 -1.87 -14.73 -7.69
C GLU A 277 -0.86 -14.20 -8.73
N PHE A 278 -0.99 -12.93 -9.13
CA PHE A 278 -0.08 -12.27 -10.06
C PHE A 278 1.36 -12.21 -9.54
N VAL A 279 1.57 -12.04 -8.24
CA VAL A 279 2.92 -12.03 -7.64
C VAL A 279 3.71 -13.31 -7.96
N TYR A 280 3.04 -14.47 -7.95
CA TYR A 280 3.70 -15.74 -8.29
C TYR A 280 4.13 -15.79 -9.76
N TYR A 281 3.24 -15.40 -10.69
CA TYR A 281 3.57 -15.31 -12.11
C TYR A 281 4.73 -14.33 -12.34
N TRP A 282 4.77 -13.26 -11.55
CA TRP A 282 5.81 -12.24 -11.63
C TRP A 282 7.19 -12.77 -11.25
N ILE A 283 7.28 -13.44 -10.10
CA ILE A 283 8.54 -14.05 -9.63
C ILE A 283 9.07 -15.02 -10.68
N VAL A 284 8.20 -15.85 -11.26
CA VAL A 284 8.61 -16.79 -12.32
C VAL A 284 9.12 -16.04 -13.55
N LEU A 285 8.36 -15.08 -14.07
CA LEU A 285 8.66 -14.48 -15.39
C LEU A 285 9.69 -13.37 -15.38
N TRP A 286 9.85 -12.61 -14.29
CA TRP A 286 10.83 -11.52 -14.21
C TRP A 286 12.05 -11.85 -13.36
N VAL A 287 12.02 -12.89 -12.53
CA VAL A 287 13.19 -13.31 -11.73
C VAL A 287 13.72 -14.63 -12.25
N ILE A 288 12.94 -15.71 -12.18
CA ILE A 288 13.44 -17.07 -12.47
C ILE A 288 13.80 -17.23 -13.95
N VAL A 289 12.88 -16.89 -14.86
CA VAL A 289 13.07 -17.05 -16.31
C VAL A 289 14.24 -16.19 -16.84
N PRO A 290 14.35 -14.90 -16.51
CA PRO A 290 15.48 -14.09 -16.97
C PRO A 290 16.80 -14.58 -16.39
N PHE A 291 16.82 -15.02 -15.13
CA PHE A 291 18.02 -15.58 -14.51
C PHE A 291 18.47 -16.88 -15.19
N ALA A 292 17.53 -17.80 -15.48
CA ALA A 292 17.80 -19.02 -16.23
C ALA A 292 18.33 -18.72 -17.65
N LEU A 293 17.72 -17.76 -18.35
CA LEU A 293 18.17 -17.31 -19.67
C LEU A 293 19.53 -16.63 -19.63
N LEU A 294 19.87 -15.87 -18.57
CA LEU A 294 21.18 -15.25 -18.39
C LEU A 294 22.29 -16.29 -18.15
N ILE A 295 22.03 -17.31 -17.32
CA ILE A 295 22.96 -18.42 -17.10
C ILE A 295 23.21 -19.17 -18.41
N GLN A 296 22.15 -19.53 -19.12
CA GLN A 296 22.27 -20.26 -20.39
C GLN A 296 22.97 -19.44 -21.47
N GLN A 297 22.75 -18.11 -21.53
CA GLN A 297 23.48 -17.22 -22.42
C GLN A 297 24.98 -17.12 -22.08
N ARG A 298 25.38 -17.27 -20.81
CA ARG A 298 26.80 -17.32 -20.41
C ARG A 298 27.45 -18.66 -20.76
N VAL A 299 26.74 -19.77 -20.57
CA VAL A 299 27.25 -21.11 -20.93
C VAL A 299 27.30 -21.32 -22.45
N ALA A 300 26.41 -20.65 -23.21
CA ALA A 300 26.37 -20.69 -24.66
C ALA A 300 27.35 -19.74 -25.38
N ILE A 301 28.24 -19.04 -24.66
CA ILE A 301 29.32 -18.29 -25.30
C ILE A 301 30.19 -19.29 -26.06
N ASP A 302 30.17 -19.12 -27.39
CA ASP A 302 30.76 -20.02 -28.38
C ASP A 302 32.22 -20.38 -28.01
N PRO A 303 32.59 -21.68 -27.91
CA PRO A 303 33.98 -22.09 -27.69
C PRO A 303 34.93 -21.62 -28.80
N ARG A 304 34.42 -21.06 -29.90
CA ARG A 304 35.20 -20.40 -30.95
C ARG A 304 35.65 -18.98 -30.62
N LEU A 305 35.09 -18.32 -29.60
CA LEU A 305 35.64 -17.06 -29.08
C LEU A 305 36.91 -17.27 -28.25
N THR A 306 37.19 -18.52 -27.84
CA THR A 306 38.41 -18.92 -27.12
C THR A 306 39.57 -19.26 -28.05
N SER A 307 39.38 -19.26 -29.38
CA SER A 307 40.49 -19.38 -30.33
C SER A 307 41.01 -18.01 -30.74
N MET A 308 41.38 -17.16 -29.77
CA MET A 308 42.43 -16.19 -30.08
C MET A 308 43.71 -16.99 -30.20
N LYS A 309 44.17 -17.17 -31.44
CA LYS A 309 45.51 -17.68 -31.72
C LYS A 309 46.49 -16.84 -30.91
N VAL A 310 47.07 -17.45 -29.88
CA VAL A 310 48.36 -17.05 -29.36
C VAL A 310 49.32 -17.27 -30.52
N TYR A 311 49.64 -16.20 -31.24
CA TYR A 311 50.78 -16.21 -32.14
C TYR A 311 52.02 -16.17 -31.23
N GLU A 312 52.77 -17.27 -31.22
CA GLU A 312 54.20 -17.26 -30.91
C GLU A 312 54.97 -16.41 -31.93
#